data_AF-A0A1A2MGL5-F1
#
_entry.id   AF-A0A1A2MGL5-F1
#
_cell.length_a   1.000
_cell.length_b   1.000
_cell.length_c   1.000
_cell.angle_alpha   90.00
_cell.angle_beta   90.00
_cell.angle_gamma   90.00
#
_symmetry.space_group_name_H-M   'P 1'
#
loop_
_entity.id
_entity.type
_entity.pdbx_description
1 polymer ?
#
loop_
_entity_poly.entity_id
_entity_poly.type
_entity_poly.pdbx_seq_one_letter_code
_entity_poly.pdbx_strand_id
1 'polypeptide(L)'
;IDENYYSPAAVRRVVPYPGSFWPVTGLNSPTVNSSVNTGANNLDAAIRNTEGPISVAGLSQGTLALDREQARLAHDPTAPPPNQLTFIKAGNPNNLLYQAFGPGTHVPIIDYTVPAPVESQYDTINIVGQYDPFSDPPNHPGNLLADLNAVAAGGYYGHTATAFSDPSRVAPWDVKRTTNSLGATSTTYFIRNAELPLARALVDGAGMPPEAVGPIDAALRPLIDRAYDPGPAHDPVQMINGLAHIPTIISAVSWPVRGASAGINLATNSFAVANLARTITPGPGLGRGGKGLLPKLVRAVVKAKK
;
A
#
# COMPACT_ATOMS: atom_id res chain seq x y z
N ILE A 1 -10.47 1.43 -7.82
CA ILE A 1 -10.11 2.86 -7.89
C ILE A 1 -11.32 3.62 -8.39
N ASP A 2 -11.67 4.69 -7.69
CA ASP A 2 -12.84 5.52 -7.98
C ASP A 2 -12.83 6.12 -9.40
N GLU A 3 -14.00 6.41 -9.95
CA GLU A 3 -14.12 7.07 -11.27
C GLU A 3 -13.58 8.48 -11.28
N ASN A 4 -13.47 9.14 -10.14
CA ASN A 4 -12.94 10.50 -10.07
C ASN A 4 -11.47 10.63 -10.57
N TYR A 5 -10.77 9.52 -10.79
CA TYR A 5 -9.38 9.49 -11.26
C TYR A 5 -9.20 9.25 -12.76
N TYR A 6 -10.25 8.94 -13.50
CA TYR A 6 -10.18 8.68 -14.95
C TYR A 6 -11.45 9.16 -15.66
N SER A 7 -11.46 9.09 -16.99
CA SER A 7 -12.60 9.56 -17.77
C SER A 7 -13.89 8.81 -17.36
N PRO A 8 -15.01 9.51 -17.10
CA PRO A 8 -16.29 8.86 -16.80
C PRO A 8 -16.83 8.07 -18.01
N ALA A 9 -16.33 8.33 -19.22
CA ALA A 9 -16.67 7.59 -20.44
C ALA A 9 -15.82 6.31 -20.61
N ALA A 10 -14.88 6.01 -19.71
CA ALA A 10 -13.98 4.87 -19.86
C ALA A 10 -14.73 3.53 -19.73
N VAL A 11 -14.48 2.62 -20.69
CA VAL A 11 -14.95 1.23 -20.60
C VAL A 11 -14.05 0.45 -19.66
N ARG A 12 -14.59 0.00 -18.52
CA ARG A 12 -13.81 -0.70 -17.50
C ARG A 12 -13.57 -2.16 -17.87
N ARG A 13 -12.33 -2.60 -17.73
CA ARG A 13 -11.91 -4.00 -17.89
C ARG A 13 -11.01 -4.38 -16.72
N VAL A 14 -11.24 -5.55 -16.13
CA VAL A 14 -10.38 -6.09 -15.08
C VAL A 14 -9.30 -6.95 -15.75
N VAL A 15 -8.04 -6.67 -15.45
CA VAL A 15 -6.92 -7.53 -15.86
C VAL A 15 -6.80 -8.67 -14.84
N PRO A 16 -7.10 -9.92 -15.21
CA PRO A 16 -7.02 -11.04 -14.28
C PRO A 16 -5.56 -11.35 -13.97
N TYR A 17 -5.24 -11.54 -12.70
CA TYR A 17 -3.94 -12.03 -12.24
C TYR A 17 -4.10 -12.65 -10.85
N PRO A 18 -3.11 -13.41 -10.32
CA PRO A 18 -3.30 -14.17 -9.08
C PRO A 18 -3.62 -13.32 -7.85
N GLY A 19 -3.04 -12.11 -7.73
CA GLY A 19 -3.24 -11.25 -6.56
C GLY A 19 -2.78 -11.88 -5.23
N SER A 20 -1.78 -12.76 -5.26
CA SER A 20 -1.38 -13.60 -4.11
C SER A 20 -0.22 -13.04 -3.30
N PHE A 21 -0.24 -13.27 -1.99
CA PHE A 21 0.82 -12.89 -1.05
C PHE A 21 1.24 -14.14 -0.27
N TRP A 22 2.05 -15.01 -0.89
CA TRP A 22 2.58 -16.19 -0.21
C TRP A 22 3.45 -15.76 1.00
N PRO A 23 3.35 -16.44 2.16
CA PRO A 23 2.52 -17.63 2.44
C PRO A 23 1.11 -17.31 2.97
N VAL A 24 0.74 -16.03 3.11
CA VAL A 24 -0.54 -15.59 3.71
C VAL A 24 -1.75 -16.07 2.90
N THR A 25 -1.66 -16.06 1.57
CA THR A 25 -2.73 -16.54 0.68
C THR A 25 -2.77 -18.07 0.49
N GLY A 26 -1.97 -18.80 1.28
CA GLY A 26 -1.89 -20.26 1.28
C GLY A 26 -0.55 -20.78 0.76
N LEU A 27 -0.12 -21.93 1.28
CA LEU A 27 1.20 -22.50 0.98
C LEU A 27 1.40 -22.86 -0.50
N ASN A 28 0.31 -23.07 -1.25
CA ASN A 28 0.31 -23.41 -2.68
C ASN A 28 0.05 -22.19 -3.59
N SER A 29 -0.16 -20.99 -3.02
CA SER A 29 -0.37 -19.79 -3.84
C SER A 29 0.94 -19.30 -4.45
N PRO A 30 0.93 -18.64 -5.62
CA PRO A 30 2.13 -18.02 -6.19
C PRO A 30 2.78 -17.01 -5.23
N THR A 31 4.10 -16.87 -5.33
CA THR A 31 4.83 -15.79 -4.64
C THR A 31 4.39 -14.41 -5.15
N VAL A 32 4.72 -13.35 -4.42
CA VAL A 32 4.40 -11.97 -4.86
C VAL A 32 5.01 -11.70 -6.22
N ASN A 33 6.27 -12.06 -6.43
CA ASN A 33 6.93 -11.88 -7.71
C ASN A 33 6.27 -12.67 -8.85
N SER A 34 5.91 -13.94 -8.63
CA SER A 34 5.19 -14.73 -9.62
C SER A 34 3.82 -14.12 -9.98
N SER A 35 3.07 -13.68 -8.98
CA SER A 35 1.79 -12.98 -9.16
C SER A 35 1.95 -11.68 -9.93
N VAL A 36 2.92 -10.85 -9.53
CA VAL A 36 3.21 -9.55 -10.15
C VAL A 36 3.69 -9.70 -11.60
N ASN A 37 4.53 -10.70 -11.89
CA ASN A 37 4.97 -10.99 -13.26
C ASN A 37 3.80 -11.41 -14.15
N THR A 38 2.90 -12.26 -13.63
CA THR A 38 1.67 -12.62 -14.35
C THR A 38 0.79 -11.40 -14.60
N GLY A 39 0.61 -10.56 -13.58
CA GLY A 39 -0.16 -9.31 -13.69
C GLY A 39 0.42 -8.35 -14.73
N ALA A 40 1.74 -8.15 -14.73
CA ALA A 40 2.42 -7.28 -15.69
C ALA A 40 2.27 -7.80 -17.14
N ASN A 41 2.45 -9.11 -17.36
CA ASN A 41 2.30 -9.72 -18.69
C ASN A 41 0.85 -9.61 -19.21
N ASN A 42 -0.13 -9.88 -18.35
CA ASN A 42 -1.55 -9.75 -18.73
C ASN A 42 -1.94 -8.29 -18.97
N LEU A 43 -1.34 -7.37 -18.21
CA LEU A 43 -1.54 -5.93 -18.39
C LEU A 43 -0.96 -5.44 -19.72
N ASP A 44 0.26 -5.86 -20.07
CA ASP A 44 0.84 -5.56 -21.38
C ASP A 44 -0.07 -6.01 -22.52
N ALA A 45 -0.51 -7.27 -22.48
CA ALA A 45 -1.42 -7.81 -23.48
C ALA A 45 -2.71 -6.99 -23.56
N ALA A 46 -3.26 -6.55 -22.42
CA ALA A 46 -4.45 -5.71 -22.38
C ALA A 46 -4.22 -4.32 -23.00
N ILE A 47 -3.07 -3.69 -22.68
CA ILE A 47 -2.67 -2.39 -23.23
C ILE A 47 -2.55 -2.47 -24.76
N ARG A 48 -1.84 -3.47 -25.28
CA ARG A 48 -1.61 -3.62 -26.73
C ARG A 48 -2.86 -3.95 -27.53
N ASN A 49 -3.85 -4.59 -26.91
CA ASN A 49 -5.12 -4.95 -27.55
C ASN A 49 -6.24 -3.94 -27.29
N THR A 50 -5.93 -2.78 -26.71
CA THR A 50 -6.89 -1.71 -26.47
C THR A 50 -6.51 -0.49 -27.30
N GLU A 51 -7.45 0.02 -28.08
CA GLU A 51 -7.25 1.24 -28.87
C GLU A 51 -7.66 2.49 -28.06
N GLY A 52 -7.05 3.62 -28.40
CA GLY A 52 -7.37 4.93 -27.81
C GLY A 52 -6.67 5.19 -26.48
N PRO A 53 -7.05 6.28 -25.77
CA PRO A 53 -6.50 6.61 -24.46
C PRO A 53 -6.89 5.58 -23.40
N ILE A 54 -5.92 5.17 -22.59
CA ILE A 54 -6.05 4.10 -21.59
C ILE A 54 -5.56 4.63 -20.23
N SER A 55 -6.35 4.38 -19.19
CA SER A 55 -5.91 4.53 -17.80
C SER A 55 -5.76 3.15 -17.17
N VAL A 56 -4.57 2.85 -16.64
CA VAL A 56 -4.29 1.58 -15.95
C VAL A 56 -4.21 1.82 -14.46
N ALA A 57 -5.06 1.15 -13.70
CA ALA A 57 -5.29 1.46 -12.29
C ALA A 57 -5.03 0.23 -11.40
N GLY A 58 -4.25 0.40 -10.33
CA GLY A 58 -3.85 -0.66 -9.41
C GLY A 58 -3.87 -0.22 -7.95
N LEU A 59 -4.25 -1.14 -7.06
CA LEU A 59 -4.21 -0.97 -5.60
C LEU A 59 -3.25 -1.99 -5.01
N SER A 60 -2.42 -1.57 -4.05
CA SER A 60 -1.54 -2.47 -3.30
C SER A 60 -0.63 -3.27 -4.24
N GLN A 61 -0.63 -4.61 -4.19
CA GLN A 61 0.13 -5.45 -5.13
C GLN A 61 -0.12 -5.14 -6.62
N GLY A 62 -1.32 -4.66 -6.98
CA GLY A 62 -1.61 -4.25 -8.35
C GLY A 62 -0.70 -3.12 -8.83
N THR A 63 -0.27 -2.22 -7.95
CA THR A 63 0.70 -1.16 -8.30
C THR A 63 2.07 -1.74 -8.61
N LEU A 64 2.46 -2.87 -8.03
CA LEU A 64 3.73 -3.53 -8.34
C LEU A 64 3.72 -4.12 -9.76
N ALA A 65 2.56 -4.59 -10.23
CA ALA A 65 2.37 -5.00 -11.62
C ALA A 65 2.38 -3.78 -12.56
N LEU A 66 1.72 -2.68 -12.17
CA LEU A 66 1.79 -1.41 -12.88
C LEU A 66 3.23 -0.88 -13.00
N ASP A 67 4.00 -0.90 -11.91
CA ASP A 67 5.40 -0.44 -11.87
C ASP A 67 6.28 -1.28 -12.77
N ARG A 68 6.10 -2.61 -12.77
CA ARG A 68 6.82 -3.52 -13.67
C ARG A 68 6.53 -3.21 -15.13
N GLU A 69 5.26 -3.01 -15.44
CA GLU A 69 4.82 -2.75 -16.80
C GLU A 69 5.28 -1.39 -17.29
N GLN A 70 5.16 -0.36 -16.45
CA GLN A 70 5.65 0.97 -16.78
C GLN A 70 7.15 0.97 -17.03
N ALA A 71 7.93 0.24 -16.22
CA ALA A 71 9.37 0.09 -16.43
C ALA A 71 9.70 -0.66 -17.73
N ARG A 72 8.89 -1.66 -18.10
CA ARG A 72 9.04 -2.38 -19.37
C ARG A 72 8.77 -1.46 -20.56
N LEU A 73 7.65 -0.74 -20.55
CA LEU A 73 7.25 0.16 -21.63
C LEU A 73 8.16 1.40 -21.74
N ALA A 74 8.83 1.82 -20.66
CA ALA A 74 9.79 2.92 -20.67
C ALA A 74 10.99 2.67 -21.60
N HIS A 75 11.27 1.41 -21.92
CA HIS A 75 12.42 1.00 -22.74
C HIS A 75 12.00 0.25 -24.01
N ASP A 76 10.70 0.15 -24.29
CA ASP A 76 10.19 -0.59 -25.45
C ASP A 76 9.99 0.36 -26.64
N PRO A 77 10.69 0.15 -27.78
CA PRO A 77 10.52 0.98 -28.97
C PRO A 77 9.14 0.86 -29.61
N THR A 78 8.34 -0.14 -29.24
CA THR A 78 6.97 -0.37 -29.70
C THR A 78 5.92 0.06 -28.68
N ALA A 79 6.32 0.70 -27.59
CA ALA A 79 5.41 1.16 -26.55
C ALA A 79 4.40 2.18 -27.10
N PRO A 80 3.16 2.23 -26.55
CA PRO A 80 2.19 3.26 -26.93
C PRO A 80 2.76 4.67 -26.74
N PRO A 81 2.35 5.66 -27.55
CA PRO A 81 2.83 7.03 -27.40
C PRO A 81 2.50 7.63 -26.01
N PRO A 82 3.27 8.61 -25.53
CA PRO A 82 3.14 9.19 -24.18
C PRO A 82 1.72 9.62 -23.78
N ASN A 83 0.93 10.11 -24.74
CA ASN A 83 -0.42 10.62 -24.51
C ASN A 83 -1.52 9.54 -24.50
N GLN A 84 -1.18 8.25 -24.66
CA GLN A 84 -2.15 7.16 -24.68
C GLN A 84 -2.27 6.41 -23.36
N LEU A 85 -1.33 6.55 -22.42
CA LEU A 85 -1.35 5.80 -21.17
C LEU A 85 -1.18 6.72 -19.95
N THR A 86 -2.01 6.48 -18.94
CA THR A 86 -1.85 7.06 -17.60
C THR A 86 -1.88 5.95 -16.56
N PHE A 87 -0.89 5.92 -15.67
CA PHE A 87 -0.80 4.96 -14.57
C PHE A 87 -1.41 5.54 -13.29
N ILE A 88 -2.33 4.82 -12.64
CA ILE A 88 -3.01 5.26 -11.42
C ILE A 88 -2.72 4.25 -10.31
N LYS A 89 -1.97 4.66 -9.30
CA LYS A 89 -1.41 3.78 -8.27
C LYS A 89 -1.91 4.21 -6.90
N ALA A 90 -2.71 3.37 -6.25
CA ALA A 90 -3.17 3.58 -4.88
C ALA A 90 -2.45 2.65 -3.91
N GLY A 91 -1.97 3.18 -2.77
CA GLY A 91 -1.38 2.35 -1.72
C GLY A 91 -0.12 1.60 -2.17
N ASN A 92 0.78 2.24 -2.93
CA ASN A 92 1.91 1.57 -3.56
C ASN A 92 2.92 1.00 -2.54
N PRO A 93 3.10 -0.34 -2.42
CA PRO A 93 4.02 -0.94 -1.46
C PRO A 93 5.50 -0.65 -1.73
N ASN A 94 5.86 -0.18 -2.93
CA ASN A 94 7.25 0.19 -3.21
C ASN A 94 7.75 1.32 -2.29
N ASN A 95 6.88 2.18 -1.74
CA ASN A 95 7.29 3.20 -0.76
C ASN A 95 7.87 2.55 0.51
N LEU A 96 7.14 1.60 1.11
CA LEU A 96 7.65 0.76 2.22
C LEU A 96 8.90 -0.03 1.82
N LEU A 97 8.88 -0.69 0.65
CA LEU A 97 9.99 -1.56 0.24
C LEU A 97 11.28 -0.76 0.01
N TYR A 98 11.20 0.44 -0.55
CA TYR A 98 12.34 1.34 -0.70
C TYR A 98 12.92 1.76 0.65
N GLN A 99 12.05 2.13 1.60
CA GLN A 99 12.50 2.53 2.92
C GLN A 99 13.10 1.36 3.71
N ALA A 100 12.51 0.17 3.63
CA ALA A 100 12.90 -0.99 4.42
C ALA A 100 14.13 -1.75 3.87
N PHE A 101 14.25 -1.85 2.54
CA PHE A 101 15.22 -2.74 1.90
C PHE A 101 16.13 -2.04 0.87
N GLY A 102 15.70 -0.91 0.31
CA GLY A 102 16.40 -0.22 -0.78
C GLY A 102 16.30 -0.93 -2.14
N PRO A 103 16.50 -0.21 -3.26
CA PRO A 103 16.53 -0.80 -4.61
C PRO A 103 17.54 -1.93 -4.78
N GLY A 104 17.16 -2.97 -5.53
CA GLY A 104 18.00 -4.13 -5.84
C GLY A 104 18.02 -5.22 -4.76
N THR A 105 17.53 -4.93 -3.55
CA THR A 105 17.44 -5.93 -2.48
C THR A 105 16.36 -6.96 -2.78
N HIS A 106 16.73 -8.23 -2.67
CA HIS A 106 15.80 -9.36 -2.78
C HIS A 106 15.21 -9.70 -1.41
N VAL A 107 13.89 -9.77 -1.32
CA VAL A 107 13.13 -10.09 -0.10
C VAL A 107 12.67 -11.56 -0.18
N PRO A 108 13.35 -12.51 0.48
CA PRO A 108 13.15 -13.94 0.21
C PRO A 108 11.76 -14.46 0.54
N ILE A 109 11.11 -13.93 1.59
CA ILE A 109 9.79 -14.41 2.05
C ILE A 109 8.71 -14.20 0.99
N ILE A 110 8.81 -13.11 0.23
CA ILE A 110 7.85 -12.76 -0.82
C ILE A 110 8.43 -12.97 -2.24
N ASP A 111 9.66 -13.49 -2.32
CA ASP A 111 10.43 -13.71 -3.55
C ASP A 111 10.51 -12.46 -4.44
N TYR A 112 10.49 -11.27 -3.85
CA TYR A 112 10.37 -10.01 -4.59
C TYR A 112 11.67 -9.21 -4.52
N THR A 113 12.17 -8.78 -5.68
CA THR A 113 13.30 -7.85 -5.76
C THR A 113 12.77 -6.43 -5.91
N VAL A 114 13.17 -5.57 -4.98
CA VAL A 114 12.78 -4.16 -4.97
C VAL A 114 13.32 -3.48 -6.22
N PRO A 115 12.46 -2.94 -7.12
CA PRO A 115 12.92 -2.36 -8.37
C PRO A 115 13.70 -1.07 -8.13
N ALA A 116 14.55 -0.67 -9.07
CA ALA A 116 15.03 0.71 -9.10
C ALA A 116 13.90 1.64 -9.57
N PRO A 117 13.85 2.91 -9.10
CA PRO A 117 13.03 3.91 -9.73
C PRO A 117 13.37 4.03 -11.22
N VAL A 118 12.35 4.05 -12.08
CA VAL A 118 12.48 4.19 -13.52
C VAL A 118 11.69 5.42 -13.96
N GLU A 119 12.29 6.28 -14.76
CA GLU A 119 11.55 7.31 -15.47
C GLU A 119 10.85 6.70 -16.68
N SER A 120 9.58 7.07 -16.89
CA SER A 120 8.81 6.68 -18.07
C SER A 120 8.22 7.89 -18.75
N GLN A 121 7.84 7.72 -20.01
CA GLN A 121 7.12 8.71 -20.81
C GLN A 121 5.64 8.86 -20.44
N TYR A 122 5.12 8.10 -19.47
CA TYR A 122 3.70 8.10 -19.12
C TYR A 122 3.41 8.83 -17.82
N ASP A 123 2.34 9.62 -17.85
CA ASP A 123 1.83 10.31 -16.67
C ASP A 123 1.43 9.29 -15.59
N THR A 124 1.67 9.68 -14.34
CA THR A 124 1.38 8.85 -13.17
C THR A 124 0.59 9.62 -12.13
N ILE A 125 -0.50 9.03 -11.66
CA ILE A 125 -1.25 9.46 -10.49
C ILE A 125 -0.87 8.53 -9.34
N ASN A 126 -0.31 9.07 -8.27
CA ASN A 126 -0.04 8.34 -7.04
C ASN A 126 -1.04 8.78 -5.96
N ILE A 127 -1.69 7.83 -5.31
CA ILE A 127 -2.65 8.09 -4.24
C ILE A 127 -2.07 7.46 -2.98
N VAL A 128 -1.69 8.32 -2.04
CA VAL A 128 -1.01 7.95 -0.79
C VAL A 128 -1.97 8.20 0.37
N GLY A 129 -2.29 7.17 1.13
CA GLY A 129 -3.13 7.28 2.32
C GLY A 129 -2.30 7.61 3.54
N GLN A 130 -2.66 8.65 4.29
CA GLN A 130 -1.98 8.96 5.55
C GLN A 130 -2.07 7.77 6.51
N TYR A 131 -0.93 7.38 7.06
CA TYR A 131 -0.74 6.22 7.93
C TYR A 131 -0.87 4.85 7.25
N ASP A 132 -1.10 4.78 5.94
CA ASP A 132 -1.12 3.52 5.21
C ASP A 132 0.28 2.86 5.31
N PRO A 133 0.40 1.66 5.91
CA PRO A 133 1.71 1.03 6.14
C PRO A 133 2.49 0.74 4.86
N PHE A 134 1.84 0.76 3.69
CA PHE A 134 2.47 0.49 2.40
C PHE A 134 2.88 1.77 1.68
N SER A 135 1.99 2.75 1.56
CA SER A 135 2.28 4.00 0.83
C SER A 135 2.81 5.14 1.68
N ASP A 136 2.49 5.16 2.97
CA ASP A 136 2.94 6.16 3.95
C ASP A 136 3.50 5.45 5.20
N PRO A 137 4.56 4.63 5.06
CA PRO A 137 5.18 3.94 6.18
C PRO A 137 5.79 4.92 7.20
N PRO A 138 5.82 4.59 8.51
CA PRO A 138 6.56 5.38 9.49
C PRO A 138 8.06 5.47 9.15
N ASN A 139 8.64 6.66 9.20
CA ASN A 139 10.07 6.93 9.00
C ASN A 139 10.97 6.34 10.11
N HIS A 140 10.41 6.14 11.31
CA HIS A 140 11.13 5.68 12.49
C HIS A 140 10.61 4.32 12.97
N PRO A 141 11.07 3.20 12.39
CA PRO A 141 10.67 1.86 12.84
C PRO A 141 11.05 1.68 14.33
N GLY A 142 10.10 1.22 15.14
CA GLY A 142 10.27 1.04 16.59
C GLY A 142 9.53 2.08 17.45
N ASN A 143 8.87 3.08 16.85
CA ASN A 143 7.83 3.82 17.55
C ASN A 143 6.57 2.95 17.63
N LEU A 144 6.40 2.24 18.75
CA LEU A 144 5.32 1.28 18.96
C LEU A 144 3.92 1.86 18.65
N LEU A 145 3.67 3.13 19.00
CA LEU A 145 2.37 3.76 18.72
C LEU A 145 2.17 3.97 17.23
N ALA A 146 3.20 4.42 16.51
CA ALA A 146 3.16 4.60 15.07
C ALA A 146 3.00 3.27 14.33
N ASP A 147 3.70 2.22 14.78
CA ASP A 147 3.62 0.87 14.23
C ASP A 147 2.20 0.28 14.42
N LEU A 148 1.63 0.41 15.63
CA LEU A 148 0.25 -0.03 15.91
C LEU A 148 -0.78 0.76 15.09
N ASN A 149 -0.55 2.07 14.89
CA ASN A 149 -1.40 2.90 14.04
C ASN A 149 -1.34 2.47 12.57
N ALA A 150 -0.14 2.21 12.04
CA ALA A 150 0.03 1.71 10.68
C ALA A 150 -0.67 0.35 10.49
N VAL A 151 -0.57 -0.56 11.47
CA VAL A 151 -1.28 -1.85 11.43
C VAL A 151 -2.80 -1.65 11.41
N ALA A 152 -3.34 -0.74 12.24
CA ALA A 152 -4.76 -0.42 12.25
C ALA A 152 -5.22 0.19 10.90
N ALA A 153 -4.40 1.05 10.31
CA ALA A 153 -4.66 1.65 9.00
C ALA A 153 -4.69 0.59 7.87
N GLY A 154 -3.74 -0.35 7.88
CA GLY A 154 -3.65 -1.42 6.89
C GLY A 154 -4.83 -2.39 6.96
N GLY A 155 -5.25 -2.76 8.17
CA GLY A 155 -6.27 -3.79 8.39
C GLY A 155 -7.71 -3.33 8.23
N TYR A 156 -8.03 -2.09 8.62
CA TYR A 156 -9.43 -1.68 8.81
C TYR A 156 -9.81 -0.34 8.18
N TYR A 157 -8.92 0.66 8.13
CA TYR A 157 -9.38 2.06 7.95
C TYR A 157 -8.72 2.86 6.82
N GLY A 158 -7.53 2.50 6.33
CA GLY A 158 -6.73 3.39 5.45
C GLY A 158 -6.36 2.82 4.08
N HIS A 159 -5.88 1.58 4.02
CA HIS A 159 -5.19 1.09 2.81
C HIS A 159 -6.10 0.96 1.57
N THR A 160 -7.21 0.23 1.71
CA THR A 160 -8.16 0.05 0.59
C THR A 160 -8.99 1.31 0.35
N ALA A 161 -9.38 1.97 1.43
CA ALA A 161 -10.15 3.21 1.46
C ALA A 161 -9.55 4.32 0.57
N THR A 162 -8.23 4.46 0.59
CA THR A 162 -7.48 5.43 -0.21
C THR A 162 -7.72 5.28 -1.71
N ALA A 163 -8.02 4.07 -2.22
CA ALA A 163 -8.31 3.87 -3.64
C ALA A 163 -9.66 4.48 -4.08
N PHE A 164 -10.52 4.86 -3.12
CA PHE A 164 -11.87 5.35 -3.33
C PHE A 164 -12.03 6.83 -2.92
N SER A 165 -10.93 7.57 -2.81
CA SER A 165 -10.97 9.00 -2.55
C SER A 165 -11.41 9.80 -3.78
N ASP A 166 -11.74 11.07 -3.54
CA ASP A 166 -12.03 12.05 -4.59
C ASP A 166 -10.86 13.06 -4.67
N PRO A 167 -10.07 13.07 -5.76
CA PRO A 167 -8.95 13.99 -5.93
C PRO A 167 -9.37 15.45 -5.95
N SER A 168 -10.60 15.79 -6.32
CA SER A 168 -11.09 17.17 -6.33
C SER A 168 -11.29 17.74 -4.92
N ARG A 169 -11.41 16.86 -3.93
CA ARG A 169 -11.59 17.22 -2.53
C ARG A 169 -10.29 17.32 -1.78
N VAL A 170 -9.19 16.77 -2.30
CA VAL A 170 -7.87 16.86 -1.69
C VAL A 170 -7.42 18.31 -1.64
N ALA A 171 -6.94 18.74 -0.47
CA ALA A 171 -6.44 20.09 -0.30
C ALA A 171 -5.29 20.38 -1.29
N PRO A 172 -5.21 21.58 -1.89
CA PRO A 172 -4.18 21.89 -2.89
C PRO A 172 -2.73 21.70 -2.39
N TRP A 173 -2.47 21.94 -1.11
CA TRP A 173 -1.15 21.73 -0.48
C TRP A 173 -0.85 20.25 -0.17
N ASP A 174 -1.86 19.39 -0.24
CA ASP A 174 -1.71 17.93 -0.17
C ASP A 174 -1.53 17.29 -1.56
N VAL A 175 -1.44 18.12 -2.62
CA VAL A 175 -1.15 17.69 -3.99
C VAL A 175 0.26 18.10 -4.38
N LYS A 176 1.11 17.10 -4.68
CA LYS A 176 2.47 17.32 -5.19
C LYS A 176 2.54 16.93 -6.65
N ARG A 177 3.12 17.80 -7.50
CA ARG A 177 3.35 17.52 -8.91
C ARG A 177 4.83 17.63 -9.25
N THR A 178 5.35 16.66 -10.00
CA THR A 178 6.73 16.64 -10.51
C THR A 178 6.74 16.22 -11.97
N THR A 179 7.65 16.75 -12.77
CA THR A 179 7.85 16.35 -14.17
C THR A 179 9.24 15.76 -14.32
N ASN A 180 9.35 14.62 -15.00
CA ASN A 180 10.62 13.91 -15.20
C ASN A 180 11.33 14.34 -16.49
N SER A 181 12.52 13.80 -16.76
CA SER A 181 13.32 14.20 -17.93
C SER A 181 12.71 13.78 -19.27
N LEU A 182 11.78 12.82 -19.26
CA LEU A 182 11.01 12.36 -20.43
C LEU A 182 9.72 13.17 -20.66
N GLY A 183 9.48 14.20 -19.86
CA GLY A 183 8.31 15.09 -19.98
C GLY A 183 7.03 14.58 -19.32
N ALA A 184 7.04 13.40 -18.71
CA ALA A 184 5.88 12.85 -18.02
C ALA A 184 5.68 13.49 -16.65
N THR A 185 4.42 13.68 -16.28
CA THR A 185 4.00 14.28 -15.01
C THR A 185 3.58 13.21 -14.03
N SER A 186 4.16 13.25 -12.83
CA SER A 186 3.69 12.51 -11.66
C SER A 186 2.91 13.45 -10.74
N THR A 187 1.64 13.15 -10.50
CA THR A 187 0.79 13.86 -9.53
C THR A 187 0.49 12.96 -8.35
N THR A 188 0.94 13.34 -7.17
CA THR A 188 0.67 12.65 -5.91
C THR A 188 -0.44 13.36 -5.14
N TYR A 189 -1.50 12.63 -4.83
CA TYR A 189 -2.55 13.03 -3.90
C TYR A 189 -2.29 12.40 -2.54
N PHE A 190 -2.05 13.22 -1.52
CA PHE A 190 -1.91 12.76 -0.14
C PHE A 190 -3.26 12.83 0.58
N ILE A 191 -3.81 11.68 0.95
CA ILE A 191 -5.16 11.55 1.51
C ILE A 191 -5.06 11.53 3.04
N ARG A 192 -5.40 12.66 3.69
CA ARG A 192 -5.37 12.79 5.15
C ARG A 192 -6.46 11.96 5.83
N ASN A 193 -6.16 11.51 7.04
CA ASN A 193 -7.08 10.75 7.89
C ASN A 193 -7.71 11.65 8.96
N ALA A 194 -9.05 11.71 9.00
CA ALA A 194 -9.82 12.52 9.95
C ALA A 194 -9.55 12.10 11.39
N GLU A 195 -9.45 10.79 11.58
CA GLU A 195 -9.23 10.13 12.86
C GLU A 195 -8.00 9.23 12.74
N LEU A 196 -7.23 9.09 13.80
CA LEU A 196 -6.14 8.14 13.89
C LEU A 196 -6.72 6.72 13.77
N PRO A 197 -6.22 5.89 12.84
CA PRO A 197 -6.63 4.50 12.74
C PRO A 197 -6.51 3.74 14.07
N LEU A 198 -5.48 4.01 14.88
CA LEU A 198 -5.33 3.42 16.22
C LEU A 198 -6.41 3.88 17.20
N ALA A 199 -6.72 5.17 17.24
CA ALA A 199 -7.74 5.70 18.13
C ALA A 199 -9.11 5.07 17.81
N ARG A 200 -9.44 4.98 16.51
CA ARG A 200 -10.65 4.31 16.04
C ARG A 200 -10.69 2.84 16.44
N ALA A 201 -9.61 2.11 16.20
CA ALA A 201 -9.51 0.69 16.54
C ALA A 201 -9.67 0.44 18.05
N LEU A 202 -9.12 1.32 18.91
CA LEU A 202 -9.26 1.21 20.36
C LEU A 202 -10.71 1.41 20.82
N VAL A 203 -11.39 2.43 20.28
CA VAL A 203 -12.80 2.71 20.61
C VAL A 203 -13.70 1.57 20.16
N ASP A 204 -13.60 1.17 18.89
CA ASP A 204 -14.42 0.11 18.33
C ASP A 204 -14.14 -1.23 19.06
N GLY A 205 -12.86 -1.54 19.33
CA GLY A 205 -12.46 -2.77 20.00
C GLY A 205 -12.86 -2.84 21.49
N ALA A 206 -12.97 -1.69 22.16
CA ALA A 206 -13.44 -1.60 23.54
C ALA A 206 -14.98 -1.51 23.65
N GLY A 207 -15.70 -1.44 22.53
CA GLY A 207 -17.15 -1.20 22.52
C GLY A 207 -17.54 0.16 23.10
N MET A 208 -16.62 1.13 23.04
CA MET A 208 -16.85 2.50 23.49
C MET A 208 -17.70 3.26 22.47
N PRO A 209 -18.40 4.33 22.89
CA PRO A 209 -19.23 5.08 21.97
C PRO A 209 -18.34 5.91 21.00
N PRO A 210 -18.77 6.15 19.74
CA PRO A 210 -17.92 6.75 18.70
C PRO A 210 -17.30 8.11 19.06
N GLU A 211 -17.97 8.91 19.90
CA GLU A 211 -17.47 10.19 20.38
C GLU A 211 -16.17 10.09 21.20
N ALA A 212 -15.82 8.90 21.68
CA ALA A 212 -14.57 8.66 22.39
C ALA A 212 -13.32 8.73 21.49
N VAL A 213 -13.49 8.66 20.15
CA VAL A 213 -12.34 8.66 19.22
C VAL A 213 -11.59 9.98 19.29
N GLY A 214 -12.29 11.11 19.30
CA GLY A 214 -11.68 12.45 19.26
C GLY A 214 -10.69 12.71 20.41
N PRO A 215 -11.06 12.51 21.68
CA PRO A 215 -10.14 12.67 22.81
C PRO A 215 -8.92 11.74 22.75
N ILE A 216 -9.11 10.48 22.33
CA ILE A 216 -8.02 9.50 22.22
C ILE A 216 -7.08 9.89 21.07
N ASP A 217 -7.64 10.30 19.93
CA ASP A 217 -6.88 10.81 18.80
C ASP A 217 -6.01 12.00 19.22
N ALA A 218 -6.62 13.03 19.82
CA ALA A 218 -5.91 14.24 20.24
C ALA A 218 -4.73 13.95 21.19
N ALA A 219 -4.86 12.93 22.04
CA ALA A 219 -3.79 12.50 22.93
C ALA A 219 -2.67 11.74 22.20
N LEU A 220 -3.01 10.90 21.22
CA LEU A 220 -2.05 10.00 20.55
C LEU A 220 -1.39 10.61 19.31
N ARG A 221 -2.10 11.47 18.57
CA ARG A 221 -1.66 11.99 17.25
C ARG A 221 -0.32 12.70 17.31
N PRO A 222 -0.03 13.59 18.28
CA PRO A 222 1.29 14.21 18.37
C PRO A 222 2.43 13.22 18.64
N LEU A 223 2.15 12.06 19.23
CA LEU A 223 3.15 11.01 19.49
C LEU A 223 3.39 10.13 18.28
N ILE A 224 2.32 9.87 17.52
CA ILE A 224 2.33 9.08 16.29
C ILE A 224 2.96 9.88 15.15
N ASP A 225 2.50 11.12 14.92
CA ASP A 225 2.94 11.96 13.78
C ASP A 225 4.43 12.27 13.81
N ARG A 226 5.09 12.23 14.98
CA ARG A 226 6.55 12.36 15.11
C ARG A 226 7.33 11.24 14.39
N ALA A 227 6.68 10.13 14.09
CA ALA A 227 7.28 9.02 13.36
C ALA A 227 7.00 9.05 11.86
N TYR A 228 6.21 10.00 11.35
CA TYR A 228 5.83 10.08 9.93
C TYR A 228 6.43 11.32 9.27
N ASP A 229 6.52 11.28 7.94
CA ASP A 229 6.65 12.50 7.15
C ASP A 229 5.30 13.25 7.25
N PRO A 230 5.26 14.56 7.54
CA PRO A 230 4.01 15.33 7.57
C PRO A 230 3.28 15.39 6.21
N GLY A 231 3.93 14.91 5.14
CA GLY A 231 3.46 14.98 3.78
C GLY A 231 3.84 16.31 3.12
N PRO A 232 3.25 16.60 1.95
CA PRO A 232 3.61 17.80 1.18
C PRO A 232 3.14 19.13 1.81
N ALA A 233 2.23 19.12 2.79
CA ALA A 233 1.91 20.33 3.56
C ALA A 233 3.01 20.62 4.58
N HIS A 234 3.45 21.88 4.68
CA HIS A 234 4.63 22.24 5.48
C HIS A 234 4.34 23.19 6.66
N ASP A 235 3.11 23.70 6.80
CA ASP A 235 2.68 24.53 7.94
C ASP A 235 1.53 23.83 8.72
N PRO A 236 1.59 23.75 10.06
CA PRO A 236 0.50 23.30 10.92
C PRO A 236 -0.90 23.81 10.55
N VAL A 237 -1.03 25.06 10.09
CA VAL A 237 -2.33 25.62 9.68
C VAL A 237 -2.88 24.91 8.44
N GLN A 238 -2.02 24.61 7.46
CA GLN A 238 -2.40 23.83 6.28
C GLN A 238 -2.77 22.40 6.66
N MET A 239 -2.02 21.81 7.59
CA MET A 239 -2.28 20.45 8.07
C MET A 239 -3.65 20.34 8.75
N ILE A 240 -4.02 21.33 9.56
CA ILE A 240 -5.33 21.41 10.23
C ILE A 240 -6.44 21.70 9.21
N ASN A 241 -6.24 22.65 8.31
CA ASN A 241 -7.24 23.02 7.28
C ASN A 241 -7.46 21.90 6.25
N GLY A 242 -6.49 20.99 6.09
CA GLY A 242 -6.63 19.79 5.26
C GLY A 242 -7.75 18.87 5.75
N LEU A 243 -8.13 18.91 7.03
CA LEU A 243 -9.23 18.10 7.58
C LEU A 243 -10.60 18.49 6.99
N ALA A 244 -10.79 19.76 6.60
CA ALA A 244 -12.00 20.20 5.89
C ALA A 244 -12.09 19.67 4.44
N HIS A 245 -10.97 19.14 3.95
CA HIS A 245 -10.74 18.68 2.58
C HIS A 245 -10.51 17.15 2.55
N ILE A 246 -10.96 16.44 3.58
CA ILE A 246 -10.88 14.98 3.57
C ILE A 246 -11.84 14.47 2.49
N PRO A 247 -11.34 13.71 1.49
CA PRO A 247 -12.22 13.13 0.50
C PRO A 247 -13.19 12.17 1.20
N THR A 248 -14.45 12.15 0.75
CA THR A 248 -15.39 11.15 1.25
C THR A 248 -14.89 9.77 0.84
N ILE A 249 -14.30 9.05 1.80
CA ILE A 249 -13.93 7.65 1.64
C ILE A 249 -15.23 6.85 1.82
N ILE A 250 -15.69 6.21 0.75
CA ILE A 250 -16.84 5.31 0.83
C ILE A 250 -16.39 4.06 1.59
N SER A 251 -16.63 4.04 2.90
CA SER A 251 -16.37 2.89 3.76
C SER A 251 -17.45 1.84 3.56
N ALA A 252 -17.45 1.16 2.40
CA ALA A 252 -18.23 -0.05 2.20
C ALA A 252 -17.71 -0.82 0.97
N VAL A 253 -16.58 -1.51 1.11
CA VAL A 253 -16.29 -2.63 0.20
C VAL A 253 -16.11 -3.89 1.03
N SER A 254 -17.21 -4.60 1.26
CA SER A 254 -17.14 -6.01 1.60
C SER A 254 -16.70 -6.75 0.33
N TRP A 255 -15.55 -7.41 0.37
CA TRP A 255 -15.14 -8.32 -0.70
C TRP A 255 -15.73 -9.69 -0.41
N PRO A 256 -16.69 -10.20 -1.21
CA PRO A 256 -16.96 -11.63 -1.21
C PRO A 256 -15.81 -12.31 -1.94
N VAL A 257 -14.86 -12.89 -1.20
CA VAL A 257 -13.93 -13.86 -1.77
C VAL A 257 -14.75 -15.11 -2.14
N ARG A 258 -15.23 -15.21 -3.38
CA ARG A 258 -15.78 -16.47 -3.89
C ARG A 258 -14.66 -17.51 -3.88
N GLY A 259 -14.73 -18.45 -2.94
CA GLY A 259 -13.81 -19.58 -2.86
C GLY A 259 -13.52 -20.12 -1.47
N ALA A 260 -13.90 -19.42 -0.40
CA ALA A 260 -13.79 -19.94 0.96
C ALA A 260 -15.12 -19.77 1.69
N SER A 261 -15.94 -20.82 1.71
CA SER A 261 -16.95 -20.99 2.76
C SER A 261 -16.25 -21.37 4.07
N ALA A 262 -15.45 -20.44 4.57
CA ALA A 262 -15.00 -20.37 5.95
C ALA A 262 -15.24 -18.92 6.34
N GLY A 263 -16.22 -18.69 7.21
CA GLY A 263 -16.43 -17.37 7.81
C GLY A 263 -15.19 -16.99 8.61
N ILE A 264 -14.25 -16.30 7.97
CA ILE A 264 -13.09 -15.73 8.65
C ILE A 264 -13.55 -14.37 9.18
N ASN A 265 -14.08 -14.38 10.40
CA ASN A 265 -14.02 -13.20 11.25
C ASN A 265 -12.53 -12.90 11.46
N LEU A 266 -11.98 -11.93 10.73
CA LEU A 266 -10.56 -11.52 10.77
C LEU A 266 -10.17 -10.78 12.06
N ALA A 267 -11.02 -10.83 13.10
CA ALA A 267 -10.66 -10.46 14.47
C ALA A 267 -9.55 -11.35 15.06
N THR A 268 -9.21 -12.49 14.44
CA THR A 268 -8.30 -13.49 15.02
C THR A 268 -6.85 -13.48 14.53
N ASN A 269 -6.45 -12.64 13.55
CA ASN A 269 -5.11 -12.72 12.96
C ASN A 269 -4.27 -11.43 12.96
N SER A 270 -4.60 -10.44 13.78
CA SER A 270 -3.69 -9.31 14.09
C SER A 270 -2.34 -9.79 14.67
N PHE A 271 -2.28 -11.01 15.22
CA PHE A 271 -1.04 -11.66 15.64
C PHE A 271 -0.15 -12.16 14.50
N ALA A 272 -0.69 -12.47 13.31
CA ALA A 272 0.10 -13.01 12.20
C ALA A 272 0.93 -11.92 11.50
N VAL A 273 0.34 -10.72 11.32
CA VAL A 273 1.04 -9.55 10.75
C VAL A 273 2.03 -8.96 11.77
N ALA A 274 1.65 -8.89 13.05
CA ALA A 274 2.54 -8.45 14.13
C ALA A 274 3.74 -9.39 14.35
N ASN A 275 3.56 -10.71 14.20
CA ASN A 275 4.67 -11.67 14.26
C ASN A 275 5.59 -11.56 13.03
N LEU A 276 5.07 -11.19 11.87
CA LEU A 276 5.90 -10.92 10.70
C LEU A 276 6.79 -9.69 10.98
N ALA A 277 6.22 -8.57 11.43
CA ALA A 277 6.95 -7.33 11.78
C ALA A 277 8.07 -7.55 12.84
N ARG A 278 7.83 -8.43 13.83
CA ARG A 278 8.84 -8.81 14.83
C ARG A 278 9.98 -9.67 14.28
N THR A 279 9.79 -10.30 13.12
CA THR A 279 10.82 -11.14 12.46
C THR A 279 11.69 -10.35 11.48
N ILE A 280 11.24 -9.16 11.05
CA ILE A 280 11.92 -8.30 10.06
C ILE A 280 12.67 -7.11 10.68
N THR A 281 12.48 -6.83 11.98
CA THR A 281 13.17 -5.76 12.70
C THR A 281 14.44 -6.30 13.39
N PRO A 282 15.66 -5.87 13.00
CA PRO A 282 16.86 -6.14 13.79
C PRO A 282 16.89 -5.16 14.96
N GLY A 283 16.40 -5.60 16.13
CA GLY A 283 16.56 -4.85 17.39
C GLY A 283 18.01 -4.94 17.92
N PRO A 284 18.49 -3.92 18.67
CA PRO A 284 19.84 -3.92 19.22
C PRO A 284 19.98 -5.00 20.29
N GLY A 285 21.06 -5.77 20.21
CA GLY A 285 21.37 -6.84 21.15
C GLY A 285 21.56 -6.31 22.56
N LEU A 286 20.70 -6.75 23.47
CA LEU A 286 20.97 -6.77 24.91
C LEU A 286 21.11 -8.22 25.35
N GLY A 287 22.32 -8.55 25.79
CA GLY A 287 22.72 -9.91 26.11
C GLY A 287 22.16 -10.43 27.44
N ARG A 288 22.08 -11.77 27.44
CA ARG A 288 22.06 -12.73 28.57
C ARG A 288 20.78 -12.89 29.39
N GLY A 289 20.18 -14.06 29.18
CA GLY A 289 19.89 -15.00 30.27
C GLY A 289 18.44 -15.46 30.35
N GLY A 290 18.14 -16.67 29.88
CA GLY A 290 16.86 -17.33 30.15
C GLY A 290 16.52 -18.43 29.15
N LYS A 291 16.60 -19.67 29.60
CA LYS A 291 16.27 -20.89 28.84
C LYS A 291 14.78 -20.95 28.50
N GLY A 292 14.45 -21.40 27.28
CA GLY A 292 13.26 -22.23 27.04
C GLY A 292 12.35 -21.80 25.90
N LEU A 293 12.01 -22.80 25.06
CA LEU A 293 10.89 -22.87 24.11
C LEU A 293 11.10 -22.29 22.69
N LEU A 294 11.88 -23.01 21.88
CA LEU A 294 11.71 -23.01 20.41
C LEU A 294 10.58 -23.99 20.02
N PRO A 295 9.59 -23.58 19.20
CA PRO A 295 8.71 -24.51 18.50
C PRO A 295 9.42 -25.18 17.31
N LYS A 296 9.26 -26.50 17.22
CA LYS A 296 9.87 -27.43 16.25
C LYS A 296 9.36 -27.27 14.80
N LEU A 297 9.61 -26.15 14.13
CA LEU A 297 9.25 -25.99 12.70
C LEU A 297 10.41 -25.73 11.73
N VAL A 298 11.67 -25.69 12.21
CA VAL A 298 12.84 -25.38 11.34
C VAL A 298 13.80 -26.57 11.15
N ARG A 299 13.44 -27.79 11.58
CA ARG A 299 14.34 -28.97 11.44
C ARG A 299 13.91 -30.05 10.45
N ALA A 300 12.92 -29.79 9.60
CA ALA A 300 12.43 -30.77 8.62
C ALA A 300 12.90 -30.56 7.16
N VAL A 301 13.52 -29.42 6.82
CA VAL A 301 13.82 -29.11 5.39
C VAL A 301 15.27 -29.43 4.96
N VAL A 302 16.15 -29.90 5.85
CA VAL A 302 17.55 -30.25 5.49
C VAL A 302 17.77 -31.76 5.29
N LYS A 303 16.71 -32.58 5.16
CA LYS A 303 16.89 -34.03 4.96
C LYS A 303 16.13 -34.65 3.78
N ALA A 304 15.85 -33.86 2.75
CA ALA A 304 15.35 -34.35 1.47
C ALA A 304 16.17 -33.78 0.31
N LYS A 305 17.46 -34.13 0.27
CA LYS A 305 18.31 -34.17 -0.93
C LYS A 305 19.58 -34.95 -0.58
N LYS A 306 19.47 -36.27 -0.59
CA LYS A 306 20.49 -37.26 -0.96
C LYS A 306 19.80 -38.59 -1.14
#